data_AF-A0A956A510-F1
#
_entry.id   AF-A0A956A510-F1
#
_cell.length_a   1.000
_cell.length_b   1.000
_cell.length_c   1.000
_cell.angle_alpha   90.00
_cell.angle_beta   90.00
_cell.angle_gamma   90.00
#
_symmetry.space_group_name_H-M   'P 1'
#
loop_
_entity.id
_entity.type
_entity.pdbx_description
1 polymer ?
#
loop_
_entity_poly.entity_id
_entity_poly.type
_entity_poly.pdbx_seq_one_letter_code
_entity_poly.pdbx_strand_id
1 'polypeptide(L)'
;FGMSMCVLGMAPELAPQGIAVNALWPRTTIATAAVENLLGGDAMMRRSRTPDIMADAAAVIFETPSRELTGQFLIDEDVLRGAGMTDAELDRYAVDPSETLMPDFFLD
;
A
#
# COMPACT_ATOMS: atom_id res chain seq x y z
N PHE A 1 -5.55 -12.76 -4.64
CA PHE A 1 -5.01 -13.23 -5.94
C PHE A 1 -5.85 -12.86 -7.16
N GLY A 2 -7.19 -13.06 -7.20
CA GLY A 2 -7.98 -12.78 -8.42
C GLY A 2 -7.84 -11.35 -8.97
N MET A 3 -7.93 -10.33 -8.11
CA MET A 3 -7.72 -8.93 -8.52
C MET A 3 -6.31 -8.67 -9.05
N SER A 4 -5.29 -9.34 -8.48
CA SER A 4 -3.91 -9.26 -8.95
C SER A 4 -3.74 -9.83 -10.37
N MET A 5 -4.47 -10.91 -10.70
CA MET A 5 -4.47 -11.46 -12.07
C MET A 5 -5.12 -10.50 -13.07
N CYS A 6 -6.11 -9.71 -12.65
CA CYS A 6 -6.68 -8.67 -13.51
C CYS A 6 -5.63 -7.61 -13.90
N VAL A 7 -4.73 -7.23 -12.98
CA VAL A 7 -3.61 -6.32 -13.30
C VAL A 7 -2.73 -6.89 -14.40
N LEU A 8 -2.35 -8.17 -14.30
CA LEU A 8 -1.52 -8.84 -15.32
C LEU A 8 -2.18 -8.87 -16.71
N GLY A 9 -3.51 -9.05 -16.77
CA GLY A 9 -4.25 -9.06 -18.04
C GLY A 9 -4.46 -7.67 -18.62
N MET A 10 -4.95 -6.75 -17.79
CA MET A 10 -5.38 -5.42 -18.23
C MET A 10 -4.22 -4.46 -18.50
N ALA A 11 -3.08 -4.60 -17.79
CA ALA A 11 -1.92 -3.72 -18.01
C ALA A 11 -1.41 -3.72 -19.46
N PRO A 12 -1.08 -4.88 -20.09
CA PRO A 12 -0.70 -4.90 -21.50
C PRO A 12 -1.87 -4.61 -22.46
N GLU A 13 -3.10 -5.02 -22.11
CA GLU A 13 -4.29 -4.78 -22.93
C GLU A 13 -4.57 -3.27 -23.13
N LEU A 14 -4.41 -2.49 -22.06
CA LEU A 14 -4.75 -1.07 -22.05
C LEU A 14 -3.54 -0.15 -22.26
N ALA A 15 -2.31 -0.68 -22.27
CA ALA A 15 -1.08 0.08 -22.53
C ALA A 15 -1.12 0.93 -23.82
N PRO A 16 -1.66 0.45 -24.97
CA PRO A 16 -1.77 1.27 -26.18
C PRO A 16 -2.62 2.53 -25.98
N GLN A 17 -3.62 2.46 -25.09
CA GLN A 17 -4.52 3.55 -24.74
C GLN A 17 -3.90 4.52 -23.73
N GLY A 18 -2.71 4.20 -23.20
CA GLY A 18 -2.03 5.01 -22.19
C GLY A 18 -2.67 4.92 -20.80
N ILE A 19 -3.37 3.82 -20.49
CA ILE A 19 -3.96 3.57 -19.18
C ILE A 19 -3.02 2.67 -18.38
N ALA A 20 -2.58 3.17 -17.21
CA ALA A 20 -1.82 2.39 -16.25
C ALA A 20 -2.74 1.49 -15.42
N VAL A 21 -2.33 0.24 -15.22
CA VAL A 21 -3.02 -0.68 -14.31
C VAL A 21 -2.00 -1.27 -13.36
N ASN A 22 -2.14 -1.01 -12.06
CA ASN A 22 -1.25 -1.48 -11.01
C ASN A 22 -2.06 -1.96 -9.80
N ALA A 23 -1.44 -2.74 -8.93
CA ALA A 23 -1.95 -3.02 -7.58
C ALA A 23 -1.09 -2.29 -6.55
N LEU A 24 -1.71 -1.83 -5.47
CA LEU A 24 -1.05 -1.30 -4.28
C LEU A 24 -1.49 -2.14 -3.07
N TRP A 25 -0.54 -2.55 -2.26
CA TRP A 25 -0.77 -3.36 -1.05
C TRP A 25 0.01 -2.79 0.14
N PRO A 26 -0.54 -2.83 1.36
CA PRO A 26 0.18 -2.30 2.51
C PRO A 26 1.22 -3.30 3.02
N ARG A 27 2.39 -2.83 3.48
CA ARG A 27 3.39 -3.71 4.12
C ARG A 27 2.91 -4.25 5.46
N THR A 28 2.12 -3.43 6.17
CA THR A 28 1.65 -3.69 7.53
C THR A 28 0.14 -3.54 7.60
N THR A 29 -0.51 -4.12 8.62
CA THR A 29 -1.95 -3.92 8.78
C THR A 29 -2.31 -2.44 8.94
N ILE A 30 -3.50 -2.08 8.44
CA ILE A 30 -3.99 -0.70 8.41
C ILE A 30 -5.15 -0.54 9.40
N ALA A 31 -5.03 0.44 10.29
CA ALA A 31 -5.96 0.74 11.35
C ALA A 31 -7.30 1.27 10.81
N THR A 32 -8.16 0.36 10.40
CA THR A 32 -9.51 0.62 9.90
C THR A 32 -10.55 0.00 10.82
N ALA A 33 -11.81 0.43 10.71
CA ALA A 33 -12.92 -0.19 11.45
C ALA A 33 -13.04 -1.70 11.20
N ALA A 34 -12.60 -2.21 10.05
CA ALA A 34 -12.57 -3.64 9.79
C ALA A 34 -11.52 -4.36 10.67
N VAL A 35 -10.33 -3.76 10.83
CA VAL A 35 -9.29 -4.32 11.71
C VAL A 35 -9.73 -4.30 13.17
N GLU A 36 -10.29 -3.18 13.61
CA GLU A 36 -10.85 -3.04 14.95
C GLU A 36 -11.92 -4.10 15.24
N ASN A 37 -12.91 -4.25 14.35
CA ASN A 37 -14.06 -5.10 14.63
C ASN A 37 -13.84 -6.60 14.34
N LEU A 38 -12.91 -6.96 13.44
CA LEU A 38 -12.84 -8.33 12.89
C LEU A 38 -11.49 -9.02 13.06
N LEU A 39 -10.37 -8.29 13.22
CA LEU A 39 -9.03 -8.88 13.15
C LEU A 39 -8.26 -8.88 14.48
N GLY A 40 -8.67 -8.08 15.47
CA GLY A 40 -8.05 -8.15 16.80
C GLY A 40 -8.22 -6.95 17.72
N GLY A 41 -9.15 -6.03 17.43
CA GLY A 41 -9.46 -4.91 18.31
C GLY A 41 -8.28 -3.96 18.53
N ASP A 42 -8.28 -3.30 19.67
CA ASP A 42 -7.29 -2.27 20.05
C ASP A 42 -5.84 -2.75 19.96
N ALA A 43 -5.58 -4.02 20.30
CA ALA A 43 -4.24 -4.59 20.24
C ALA A 43 -3.71 -4.62 18.79
N MET A 44 -4.58 -4.96 17.83
CA MET A 44 -4.22 -4.96 16.43
C MET A 44 -4.12 -3.54 15.86
N MET A 45 -5.01 -2.64 16.31
CA MET A 45 -4.99 -1.23 15.92
C MET A 45 -3.68 -0.55 16.31
N ARG A 46 -3.19 -0.76 17.54
CA ARG A 46 -1.90 -0.19 18.01
C ARG A 46 -0.69 -0.72 17.22
N ARG A 47 -0.76 -1.94 16.70
CA ARG A 47 0.28 -2.57 15.88
C ARG A 47 0.10 -2.31 14.37
N SER A 48 -0.80 -1.41 14.00
CA SER A 48 -1.11 -1.07 12.61
C SER A 48 -0.59 0.34 12.27
N ARG A 49 -0.57 0.65 10.97
CA ARG A 49 -0.40 2.01 10.48
C ARG A 49 -1.72 2.71 10.21
N THR A 50 -1.71 4.04 10.18
CA THR A 50 -2.86 4.84 9.77
C THR A 50 -3.15 4.65 8.29
N PRO A 51 -4.41 4.81 7.84
CA PRO A 51 -4.77 4.74 6.42
C PRO A 51 -4.03 5.74 5.53
N ASP A 52 -3.46 6.81 6.10
CA ASP A 52 -2.77 7.86 5.36
C ASP A 52 -1.57 7.35 4.57
N ILE A 53 -0.89 6.28 5.04
CA ILE A 53 0.25 5.70 4.29
C ILE A 53 -0.18 5.17 2.92
N MET A 54 -1.35 4.52 2.85
CA MET A 54 -1.91 4.01 1.61
C MET A 54 -2.41 5.15 0.72
N ALA A 55 -2.95 6.21 1.32
CA ALA A 55 -3.39 7.40 0.60
C ALA A 55 -2.21 8.13 -0.06
N ASP A 56 -1.13 8.37 0.69
CA ASP A 56 0.06 9.05 0.19
C ASP A 56 0.79 8.19 -0.87
N ALA A 57 0.89 6.87 -0.66
CA ALA A 57 1.45 5.97 -1.68
C ALA A 57 0.61 5.98 -2.97
N ALA A 58 -0.72 5.98 -2.86
CA ALA A 58 -1.60 6.10 -4.03
C ALA A 58 -1.44 7.45 -4.75
N ALA A 59 -1.26 8.54 -4.00
CA ALA A 59 -1.01 9.86 -4.59
C ALA A 59 0.25 9.88 -5.46
N VAL A 60 1.36 9.31 -4.97
CA VAL A 60 2.61 9.16 -5.74
C VAL A 60 2.37 8.38 -7.04
N ILE A 61 1.61 7.28 -6.98
CA ILE A 61 1.27 6.47 -8.16
C ILE A 61 0.45 7.29 -9.17
N PHE A 62 -0.52 8.08 -8.71
CA PHE A 62 -1.37 8.89 -9.58
C PHE A 62 -0.64 10.08 -10.22
N GLU A 63 0.40 10.60 -9.57
CA GLU A 63 1.26 11.65 -10.13
C GLU A 63 2.31 11.10 -11.10
N THR A 64 2.53 9.78 -11.11
CA THR A 64 3.46 9.13 -12.05
C THR A 64 2.85 9.06 -13.45
N PRO A 65 3.58 9.42 -14.52
CA PRO A 65 3.08 9.29 -15.88
C PRO A 65 2.60 7.87 -16.19
N SER A 66 1.36 7.73 -16.70
CA SER A 66 0.71 6.43 -16.87
C SER A 66 1.45 5.45 -17.81
N ARG A 67 2.32 5.98 -18.67
CA ARG A 67 3.13 5.17 -19.60
C ARG A 67 4.43 4.66 -18.98
N GLU A 68 4.81 5.15 -17.80
CA GLU A 68 6.06 4.79 -17.12
C GLU A 68 5.84 3.71 -16.04
N LEU A 69 4.64 3.63 -15.48
CA LEU A 69 4.31 2.71 -14.38
C LEU A 69 3.01 1.96 -14.64
N THR A 70 3.11 0.74 -15.20
CA THR A 70 1.97 -0.15 -15.43
C THR A 70 2.37 -1.61 -15.22
N GLY A 71 1.42 -2.46 -14.83
CA GLY A 71 1.61 -3.89 -14.56
C GLY A 71 2.35 -4.20 -13.26
N GLN A 72 2.44 -3.25 -12.33
CA GLN A 72 3.22 -3.40 -11.10
C GLN A 72 2.38 -3.86 -9.90
N PHE A 73 3.04 -4.55 -8.97
CA PHE A 73 2.52 -4.92 -7.65
C PHE A 73 3.32 -4.15 -6.61
N LEU A 74 2.76 -3.02 -6.19
CA LEU A 74 3.44 -2.02 -5.40
C LEU A 74 3.14 -2.21 -3.92
N ILE A 75 4.14 -1.93 -3.09
CA ILE A 75 4.01 -1.89 -1.63
C ILE A 75 4.12 -0.44 -1.16
N ASP A 76 3.21 -0.02 -0.30
CA ASP A 76 3.11 1.36 0.20
C ASP A 76 4.44 1.99 0.65
N GLU A 77 5.17 1.32 1.55
CA GLU A 77 6.46 1.82 2.01
C GLU A 77 7.48 1.93 0.88
N ASP A 78 7.50 0.98 -0.06
CA ASP A 78 8.50 0.96 -1.13
C ASP A 78 8.22 2.06 -2.16
N VAL A 79 6.94 2.36 -2.40
CA VAL A 79 6.51 3.52 -3.20
C VAL A 79 6.97 4.82 -2.54
N LEU A 80 6.72 4.97 -1.24
CA LEU A 80 7.07 6.19 -0.51
C LEU A 80 8.59 6.36 -0.37
N ARG A 81 9.34 5.27 -0.14
CA ARG A 81 10.82 5.29 -0.20
C ARG A 81 11.33 5.67 -1.57
N GLY A 82 10.71 5.15 -2.63
CA GLY A 82 11.00 5.53 -4.01
C GLY A 82 10.77 7.02 -4.29
N ALA A 83 9.81 7.64 -3.60
CA ALA A 83 9.56 9.08 -3.62
C ALA A 83 10.48 9.90 -2.70
N GLY A 84 11.46 9.26 -2.04
CA GLY A 84 12.47 9.91 -1.20
C GLY A 84 12.14 9.97 0.29
N MET A 85 11.05 9.35 0.75
CA MET A 85 10.70 9.29 2.16
C MET A 85 11.64 8.37 2.94
N THR A 86 12.12 8.83 4.08
CA THR A 86 13.00 8.07 4.98
C THR A 86 12.20 7.17 5.93
N ASP A 87 12.84 6.14 6.51
CA ASP A 87 12.18 5.27 7.49
C ASP A 87 11.69 6.05 8.73
N ALA A 88 12.45 7.07 9.17
CA ALA A 88 12.04 7.94 10.27
C ALA A 88 10.78 8.77 9.94
N GLU A 89 10.55 9.10 8.67
CA GLU A 89 9.33 9.77 8.24
C GLU A 89 8.17 8.79 8.08
N LEU A 90 8.44 7.53 7.70
CA LEU A 90 7.43 6.47 7.65
C LEU A 90 6.87 6.13 9.04
N ASP A 91 7.66 6.31 10.10
CA ASP A 91 7.21 6.09 11.49
C ASP A 91 6.03 6.99 11.89
N ARG A 92 5.83 8.13 11.20
CA ARG A 92 4.67 9.02 11.43
C ARG A 92 3.32 8.33 11.20
N TYR A 93 3.31 7.26 10.40
CA TYR A 93 2.11 6.51 10.11
C TYR A 93 1.83 5.42 11.14
N ALA A 94 2.75 5.11 12.06
CA ALA A 94 2.45 4.14 13.13
C ALA A 94 1.37 4.70 14.06
N VAL A 95 0.33 3.90 14.34
CA VAL A 95 -0.69 4.30 15.33
C VAL A 95 -0.07 4.42 16.72
N ASP A 96 0.81 3.48 17.07
CA ASP A 96 1.61 3.52 18.29
C ASP A 96 3.08 3.19 17.96
N PRO A 97 3.98 4.20 17.91
CA PRO A 97 5.39 3.99 17.59
C PRO A 97 6.15 3.12 18.61
N SER A 98 5.56 2.83 19.79
CA SER A 98 6.19 1.96 20.79
C SER A 98 5.96 0.47 20.56
N GLU A 99 5.06 0.11 19.64
CA GLU A 99 4.67 -1.26 19.35
C GLU A 99 5.36 -1.79 18.08
N THR A 100 5.60 -3.11 18.03
CA THR A 100 6.07 -3.75 16.80
C THR A 100 4.92 -3.88 15.81
N LEU A 101 5.04 -3.21 14.66
CA LEU A 101 4.07 -3.28 13.57
C LEU A 101 3.80 -4.73 13.15
N MET A 102 2.55 -5.03 12.85
CA MET A 102 2.14 -6.32 12.34
C MET A 102 2.26 -6.32 10.80
N PRO A 103 3.05 -7.24 10.21
CA PRO A 103 3.06 -7.45 8.76
C PRO A 103 1.67 -7.77 8.24
N ASP A 104 1.32 -7.24 7.07
CA ASP A 104 0.05 -7.61 6.43
C ASP A 104 0.14 -9.01 5.82
N PHE A 105 -1.03 -9.57 5.50
CA PHE A 105 -1.12 -10.87 4.85
C PHE A 105 -0.44 -10.87 3.47
N PHE A 106 0.07 -12.03 3.08
CA PHE A 106 0.66 -12.32 1.75
C PHE A 106 2.02 -11.69 1.48
N LEU A 107 2.66 -11.11 2.50
CA LEU A 107 4.05 -10.67 2.47
C LEU A 107 4.86 -11.52 3.45
N ASP A 108 6.08 -11.89 3.06
CA ASP A 108 7.04 -12.64 3.87
C ASP A 108 8.02 -11.68 4.59
#